data_AF-A0A971L600-F1
#
_entry.id   AF-A0A971L600-F1
#
_cell.length_a   1.000
_cell.length_b   1.000
_cell.length_c   1.000
_cell.angle_alpha   90.00
_cell.angle_beta   90.00
_cell.angle_gamma   90.00
#
_symmetry.space_group_name_H-M   'P 1'
#
loop_
_entity.id
_entity.type
_entity.pdbx_description
1 polymer ?
#
loop_
_entity_poly.entity_id
_entity_poly.type
_entity_poly.pdbx_seq_one_letter_code
_entity_poly.pdbx_strand_id
1 'polypeptide(L)'
;MLGRARVPGACGELVQGMIDGKFFLITCPINITAEVRVTLKPGVLQGPRGKSKALRAVQLTLAYLGSRSGARVSINNPLPSGKGLASSTADVV
;
A
#
# COMPACT_ATOMS: atom_id res chain seq x y z
N MET A 1 8.37 -5.44 -17.83
CA MET A 1 8.41 -6.31 -16.64
C MET A 1 7.17 -6.04 -15.79
N LEU A 2 6.56 -7.09 -15.23
CA LEU A 2 5.37 -6.99 -14.36
C LEU A 2 5.74 -7.51 -12.96
N GLY A 3 5.41 -6.75 -11.93
CA GLY A 3 5.47 -7.15 -10.53
C GLY A 3 4.08 -7.13 -9.89
N ARG A 4 3.88 -7.98 -8.87
CA ARG A 4 2.64 -8.09 -8.09
C ARG A 4 2.97 -8.17 -6.60
N ALA A 5 2.24 -7.42 -5.79
CA ALA A 5 2.23 -7.55 -4.34
C ALA A 5 0.81 -7.85 -3.85
N ARG A 6 0.70 -8.65 -2.79
CA ARG A 6 -0.55 -8.99 -2.10
C ARG A 6 -0.36 -8.76 -0.62
N VAL A 7 -1.24 -7.97 -0.02
CA VAL A 7 -1.15 -7.59 1.39
C VAL A 7 -2.50 -7.85 2.05
N PRO A 8 -2.54 -8.60 3.17
CA PRO A 8 -3.76 -8.74 3.93
C PRO A 8 -4.13 -7.38 4.55
N GLY A 9 -5.43 -7.09 4.60
CA GLY A 9 -5.93 -6.04 5.47
C GLY A 9 -5.68 -6.39 6.93
N ALA A 10 -5.94 -5.44 7.82
CA ALA A 10 -5.82 -5.67 9.25
C ALA A 10 -6.84 -4.85 10.02
N CYS A 11 -7.34 -5.38 11.13
CA CYS A 11 -7.90 -4.53 12.18
C CYS A 11 -6.77 -3.65 12.70
N GLY A 12 -6.79 -2.37 12.31
CA GLY A 12 -5.68 -1.43 12.52
C GLY A 12 -5.43 -1.11 13.99
N GLU A 13 -6.43 -1.28 14.85
CA GLU A 13 -6.36 -1.00 16.28
C GLU A 13 -7.04 -2.14 17.06
N LEU A 14 -6.45 -3.34 17.05
CA LEU A 14 -6.96 -4.46 17.85
C LEU A 14 -6.81 -4.15 19.34
N VAL A 15 -5.62 -3.68 19.72
CA VAL A 15 -5.32 -3.19 21.07
C VAL A 15 -4.41 -1.97 20.94
N GLN A 16 -4.69 -0.91 21.69
CA GLN A 16 -3.83 0.27 21.76
C GLN A 16 -3.83 0.83 23.17
N GLY A 17 -2.75 1.52 23.55
CA GLY A 17 -2.64 2.12 24.87
C GLY A 17 -1.22 2.57 25.20
N MET A 18 -0.91 2.64 26.49
CA MET A 18 0.40 3.04 27.00
C MET A 18 0.83 2.11 28.13
N ILE A 19 2.08 1.65 28.10
CA ILE A 19 2.72 0.86 29.17
C ILE A 19 4.06 1.52 29.47
N ASP A 20 4.35 1.82 30.74
CA ASP A 20 5.59 2.47 31.18
C ASP A 20 5.95 3.74 30.38
N GLY A 21 4.95 4.57 30.09
CA GLY A 21 5.12 5.80 29.31
C GLY A 21 5.32 5.60 27.80
N LYS A 22 5.23 4.35 27.30
CA LYS A 22 5.38 4.03 25.86
C LYS A 22 4.04 3.69 25.25
N PHE A 23 3.67 4.42 24.21
CA PHE A 23 2.51 4.08 23.39
C PHE A 23 2.73 2.78 22.64
N PHE A 24 1.69 1.96 22.55
CA PHE A 24 1.69 0.75 21.76
C PHE A 24 0.40 0.62 20.94
N LEU A 25 0.53 -0.06 19.81
CA LEU A 25 -0.56 -0.37 18.90
C LEU A 25 -0.34 -1.79 18.35
N ILE A 26 -1.33 -2.65 18.52
CA ILE A 26 -1.34 -4.02 18.03
C ILE A 26 -2.38 -4.11 16.92
N THR A 27 -1.94 -4.52 15.73
CA THR A 27 -2.79 -4.80 14.58
C THR A 27 -3.08 -6.29 14.45
N CYS A 28 -4.24 -6.67 13.92
CA CYS A 28 -4.57 -8.07 13.64
C CYS A 28 -4.87 -8.26 12.15
N PRO A 29 -4.04 -9.01 11.39
CA PRO A 29 -4.31 -9.31 9.98
C PRO A 29 -5.65 -10.04 9.80
N ILE A 30 -6.34 -9.74 8.70
CA ILE A 30 -7.61 -10.39 8.33
C ILE A 30 -7.51 -11.07 6.97
N ASN A 31 -8.37 -12.04 6.72
CA ASN A 31 -8.39 -12.82 5.47
C ASN A 31 -9.08 -12.08 4.30
N ILE A 32 -8.81 -10.77 4.16
CA ILE A 32 -9.24 -9.94 3.04
C ILE A 32 -7.99 -9.29 2.47
N THR A 33 -7.66 -9.55 1.21
CA THR A 33 -6.36 -9.19 0.62
C THR A 33 -6.50 -8.11 -0.45
N ALA A 34 -5.69 -7.06 -0.34
CA ALA A 34 -5.48 -6.10 -1.41
C ALA A 34 -4.35 -6.55 -2.33
N GLU A 35 -4.42 -6.15 -3.60
CA GLU A 35 -3.45 -6.50 -4.60
C GLU A 35 -3.05 -5.29 -5.45
N VAL A 36 -1.74 -5.09 -5.59
CA VAL A 36 -1.16 -4.07 -6.46
C VAL A 36 -0.34 -4.74 -7.56
N ARG A 37 -0.52 -4.30 -8.79
CA ARG A 37 0.26 -4.70 -9.97
C ARG A 37 0.98 -3.49 -10.53
N VAL A 38 2.28 -3.63 -10.78
CA VAL A 38 3.12 -2.59 -11.38
C VAL A 38 3.77 -3.14 -12.64
N THR A 39 3.47 -2.52 -13.77
CA THR A 39 4.11 -2.83 -15.05
C THR A 39 5.08 -1.71 -15.40
N LEU A 40 6.38 -2.01 -15.47
CA LEU A 40 7.39 -1.07 -15.94
C LEU A 40 7.21 -0.80 -17.43
N LYS A 41 7.30 0.47 -17.81
CA LYS A 41 7.16 0.93 -19.20
C LYS A 41 7.96 2.22 -19.42
N PRO A 42 8.27 2.59 -20.68
CA PRO A 42 8.81 3.90 -20.98
C PRO A 42 7.84 5.04 -20.58
N GLY A 43 8.39 6.22 -20.33
CA GLY A 43 7.62 7.44 -20.08
C GLY A 43 7.26 7.65 -18.61
N VAL A 44 6.03 8.12 -18.34
CA VAL A 44 5.60 8.58 -17.00
C VAL A 44 4.84 7.53 -16.21
N LEU A 45 4.83 7.69 -14.88
CA LEU A 45 4.01 6.94 -13.95
C LEU A 45 2.51 7.21 -14.19
N GLN A 46 1.72 6.15 -14.27
CA GLN A 46 0.26 6.19 -14.42
C GLN A 46 -0.39 5.25 -13.40
N GLY A 47 -1.57 5.61 -12.91
CA GLY A 47 -2.38 4.71 -12.09
C GLY A 47 -3.71 5.33 -11.68
N PRO A 48 -4.46 4.67 -10.79
CA PRO A 48 -5.81 5.08 -10.43
C PRO A 48 -5.83 6.45 -9.72
N ARG A 49 -6.88 7.25 -10.00
CA ARG A 49 -7.14 8.52 -9.32
C ARG A 49 -7.41 8.26 -7.83
N GLY A 50 -7.01 9.20 -6.95
CA GLY A 50 -7.24 9.09 -5.50
C GLY A 50 -6.26 8.17 -4.74
N LYS A 51 -5.33 7.49 -5.42
CA LYS A 51 -4.32 6.61 -4.81
C LYS A 51 -2.92 7.24 -4.80
N SER A 52 -2.85 8.53 -4.49
CA SER A 52 -1.61 9.33 -4.56
C SER A 52 -0.46 8.77 -3.71
N LYS A 53 -0.77 8.21 -2.52
CA LYS A 53 0.24 7.59 -1.64
C LYS A 53 0.91 6.37 -2.29
N ALA A 54 0.12 5.48 -2.89
CA ALA A 54 0.64 4.31 -3.60
C ALA A 54 1.48 4.70 -4.82
N LEU A 55 1.01 5.68 -5.62
CA LEU A 55 1.78 6.20 -6.75
C LEU A 55 3.09 6.85 -6.29
N ARG A 56 3.05 7.62 -5.20
CA ARG A 56 4.26 8.21 -4.61
C ARG A 56 5.23 7.15 -4.12
N ALA A 57 4.75 6.07 -3.52
CA ALA A 57 5.58 4.94 -3.10
C ALA A 57 6.30 4.31 -4.30
N VAL A 58 5.58 4.00 -5.39
CA VAL A 58 6.20 3.48 -6.62
C VAL A 58 7.24 4.45 -7.19
N GLN A 59 6.95 5.75 -7.22
CA GLN A 59 7.90 6.76 -7.70
C GLN A 59 9.18 6.79 -6.85
N LEU A 60 9.05 6.76 -5.52
CA LEU A 60 10.19 6.75 -4.59
C LEU A 60 10.99 5.46 -4.73
N THR A 61 10.33 4.31 -4.89
CA THR A 61 11.00 3.03 -5.12
C THR A 61 11.79 3.03 -6.44
N LEU A 62 11.23 3.56 -7.53
CA LEU A 62 11.95 3.67 -8.80
C LEU A 62 13.18 4.57 -8.67
N ALA A 63 13.05 5.70 -7.97
CA ALA A 63 14.16 6.61 -7.71
C ALA A 63 15.25 5.95 -6.85
N TYR A 64 14.86 5.24 -5.79
CA TYR A 64 15.77 4.47 -4.92
C TYR A 64 16.54 3.40 -5.70
N LEU A 65 15.88 2.72 -6.65
CA LEU A 65 16.50 1.72 -7.51
C LEU A 65 17.28 2.32 -8.69
N GLY A 66 17.35 3.65 -8.82
CA GLY A 66 18.02 4.33 -9.95
C GLY A 66 17.35 4.09 -11.32
N SER A 67 16.09 3.64 -11.34
CA SER A 67 15.37 3.32 -12.58
C SER A 67 14.79 4.58 -13.21
N ARG A 68 15.09 4.81 -14.50
CA ARG A 68 14.48 5.88 -15.31
C ARG A 68 13.17 5.45 -16.00
N SER A 69 12.66 4.27 -15.66
CA SER A 69 11.42 3.76 -16.25
C SER A 69 10.22 4.49 -15.66
N GLY A 70 9.18 4.68 -16.48
CA GLY A 70 7.83 4.91 -15.99
C GLY A 70 7.20 3.60 -15.49
N ALA A 71 5.97 3.69 -15.02
CA ALA A 71 5.21 2.51 -14.64
C ALA A 71 3.70 2.71 -14.84
N ARG A 72 2.98 1.62 -14.99
CA ARG A 72 1.52 1.57 -14.86
C ARG A 72 1.17 0.78 -13.60
N VAL A 73 0.43 1.42 -12.70
CA VAL A 73 -0.05 0.84 -11.45
C VAL A 73 -1.52 0.50 -11.58
N SER A 74 -1.89 -0.72 -11.19
CA SER A 74 -3.27 -1.16 -11.00
C SER A 74 -3.44 -1.64 -9.57
N ILE A 75 -4.54 -1.24 -8.93
CA ILE A 75 -4.83 -1.54 -7.53
C ILE A 75 -6.21 -2.17 -7.47
N ASN A 76 -6.29 -3.38 -6.93
CA ASN A 76 -7.53 -4.04 -6.58
C ASN A 76 -7.57 -4.21 -5.06
N ASN A 77 -8.32 -3.33 -4.39
CA ASN A 77 -8.40 -3.31 -2.93
C ASN A 77 -9.86 -3.49 -2.49
N PRO A 78 -10.24 -4.68 -1.99
CA PRO A 78 -11.59 -4.95 -1.50
C PRO A 78 -11.85 -4.41 -0.08
N LEU A 79 -10.84 -3.86 0.61
CA LEU A 79 -10.99 -3.34 1.96
C LEU A 79 -11.76 -2.01 1.93
N PRO A 80 -12.91 -1.90 2.64
CA PRO A 80 -13.65 -0.65 2.70
C PRO A 80 -12.79 0.47 3.31
N SER A 81 -12.85 1.63 2.68
CA SER A 81 -12.15 2.82 3.14
C SER A 81 -12.77 3.38 4.42
N GLY A 82 -11.94 3.92 5.31
CA GLY A 82 -12.42 4.57 6.55
C GLY A 82 -12.98 3.64 7.62
N LYS A 83 -12.77 2.32 7.50
CA LYS A 83 -13.28 1.32 8.46
C LYS A 83 -12.22 0.76 9.42
N GLY A 84 -11.05 1.41 9.50
CA GLY A 84 -9.95 0.91 10.35
C GLY A 84 -9.32 -0.40 9.84
N LEU A 85 -9.54 -0.77 8.57
CA LEU A 85 -9.05 -2.04 8.00
C LEU A 85 -7.67 -1.95 7.33
N ALA A 86 -6.90 -0.89 7.63
CA ALA A 86 -5.61 -0.59 7.00
C ALA A 86 -5.66 -0.50 5.46
N SER A 87 -6.82 -0.19 4.87
CA SER A 87 -7.04 -0.18 3.41
C SER A 87 -6.01 0.66 2.64
N SER A 88 -5.76 1.91 3.05
CA SER A 88 -4.75 2.78 2.39
C SER A 88 -3.31 2.33 2.61
N THR A 89 -3.03 1.65 3.73
CA THR A 89 -1.70 1.08 4.01
C THR A 89 -1.44 -0.11 3.09
N ALA A 90 -2.45 -0.96 2.88
CA ALA A 90 -2.37 -2.11 1.98
C ALA A 90 -2.20 -1.73 0.50
N ASP A 91 -2.48 -0.48 0.11
CA ASP A 91 -2.16 0.01 -1.24
C ASP A 91 -0.68 0.41 -1.42
N VAL A 92 0.06 0.62 -0.32
CA VAL A 92 1.41 1.21 -0.30
C VAL A 92 2.49 0.17 -0.08
N VAL A 93 2.24 -0.78 0.83
CA VAL A 93 3.14 -1.89 1.19
C VAL A 93 3.06 -2.98 0.13
#